data_AF-A0A2N3DP19-F1
#
_entry.id   AF-A0A2N3DP19-F1
#
_cell.length_a   1.000
_cell.length_b   1.000
_cell.length_c   1.000
_cell.angle_alpha   90.00
_cell.angle_beta   90.00
_cell.angle_gamma   90.00
#
_symmetry.space_group_name_H-M   'P 1'
#
loop_
_entity.id
_entity.type
_entity.pdbx_description
1 polymer ?
#
loop_
_entity_poly.entity_id
_entity_poly.type
_entity_poly.pdbx_seq_one_letter_code
_entity_poly.pdbx_strand_id
1 'polypeptide(L)'
;MNKDDFESFKRGLAQVADYKAGARMGYAVHEPMDIKAIRAKTKLTQAAFADRLHISAATLRDWEQGRRVPDAPARTLLGMVNADPDAAFKLLAKVPA
;
A
#
# COMPACT_ATOMS: atom_id res chain seq x y z
N MET A 1 2.16 -31.29 -9.89
CA MET A 1 1.07 -30.30 -9.84
C MET A 1 -0.18 -31.03 -9.41
N ASN A 2 -0.73 -30.70 -8.23
CA ASN A 2 -1.93 -31.37 -7.73
C ASN A 2 -3.20 -30.63 -8.20
N LYS A 3 -4.36 -31.20 -7.89
CA LYS A 3 -5.64 -30.63 -8.29
C LYS A 3 -5.88 -29.26 -7.64
N ASP A 4 -5.41 -29.05 -6.42
CA ASP A 4 -5.59 -27.82 -5.66
C ASP A 4 -4.78 -26.65 -6.26
N ASP A 5 -3.57 -26.93 -6.75
CA ASP A 5 -2.73 -25.96 -7.47
C ASP A 5 -3.44 -25.45 -8.74
N PHE A 6 -4.02 -26.38 -9.50
CA PHE A 6 -4.74 -26.07 -10.74
C PHE A 6 -6.04 -25.29 -10.49
N GLU A 7 -6.79 -25.64 -9.43
CA GLU A 7 -7.97 -24.87 -9.02
C GLU A 7 -7.60 -23.48 -8.47
N SER A 8 -6.47 -23.35 -7.78
CA SER A 8 -5.94 -22.06 -7.35
C SER A 8 -5.60 -21.16 -8.54
N PHE A 9 -4.97 -21.72 -9.57
CA PHE A 9 -4.65 -20.99 -10.80
C PHE A 9 -5.89 -20.52 -11.56
N LYS A 10 -6.90 -21.40 -11.72
CA LYS A 10 -8.17 -21.02 -12.37
C LYS A 10 -8.91 -19.92 -11.60
N ARG A 11 -8.91 -19.97 -10.27
CA ARG A 11 -9.46 -18.89 -9.44
C ARG A 11 -8.72 -17.58 -9.68
N GLY A 12 -7.39 -17.60 -9.72
CA GLY A 12 -6.57 -16.42 -10.02
C GLY A 12 -6.90 -15.77 -11.37
N LEU A 13 -7.14 -16.57 -12.42
CA LEU A 13 -7.52 -16.05 -13.74
C LEU A 13 -8.93 -15.43 -13.76
N ALA A 14 -9.90 -16.04 -13.09
CA ALA A 14 -11.25 -15.49 -12.98
C ALA A 14 -11.24 -14.13 -12.25
N GLN A 15 -10.41 -13.99 -11.22
CA GLN A 15 -10.25 -12.74 -10.45
C GLN A 15 -9.73 -11.57 -11.30
N VAL A 16 -8.90 -11.84 -12.31
CA VAL A 16 -8.42 -10.79 -13.23
C VAL A 16 -9.55 -10.24 -14.09
N ALA A 17 -10.50 -11.08 -14.49
CA ALA A 17 -11.68 -10.66 -15.26
C ALA A 17 -12.61 -9.80 -14.39
N ASP A 18 -12.85 -10.21 -13.14
CA ASP A 18 -13.68 -9.47 -12.18
C ASP A 18 -13.10 -8.09 -11.86
N TYR A 19 -11.76 -7.99 -11.71
CA TYR A 19 -11.08 -6.72 -11.53
C TYR A 19 -11.25 -5.79 -12.74
N LYS A 20 -11.10 -6.30 -13.98
CA LYS A 20 -11.35 -5.52 -15.20
C LYS A 20 -12.81 -5.07 -15.34
N ALA A 21 -13.74 -5.83 -14.78
CA ALA A 21 -15.17 -5.52 -14.74
C ALA A 21 -15.58 -4.60 -13.57
N GLY A 22 -14.65 -4.21 -12.69
CA GLY A 22 -14.90 -3.30 -11.57
C GLY A 22 -15.48 -3.97 -10.31
N ALA A 23 -15.60 -5.29 -10.29
CA ALA A 23 -16.02 -6.04 -9.11
C ALA A 23 -14.86 -6.11 -8.10
N ARG A 24 -15.03 -5.50 -6.92
CA ARG A 24 -14.03 -5.45 -5.83
C ARG A 24 -14.35 -6.36 -4.65
N MET A 25 -15.23 -7.36 -4.81
CA MET A 25 -15.55 -8.29 -3.73
C MET A 25 -14.61 -9.50 -3.75
N GLY A 26 -13.95 -9.75 -2.62
CA GLY A 26 -13.32 -11.03 -2.29
C GLY A 26 -11.80 -11.10 -2.45
N TYR A 27 -11.16 -10.14 -3.13
CA TYR A 27 -9.71 -10.19 -3.36
C TYR A 27 -9.10 -8.79 -3.26
N ALA A 28 -8.06 -8.66 -2.42
CA ALA A 28 -7.24 -7.46 -2.40
C ALA A 28 -6.32 -7.51 -3.62
N VAL A 29 -6.77 -6.96 -4.75
CA VAL A 29 -5.89 -6.73 -5.90
C VAL A 29 -4.77 -5.82 -5.43
N HIS A 30 -3.58 -6.39 -5.31
CA HIS A 30 -2.42 -5.68 -4.84
C HIS A 30 -1.76 -4.95 -6.00
N GLU A 31 -2.32 -3.81 -6.40
CA GLU A 31 -1.60 -2.93 -7.31
C GLU A 31 -0.26 -2.52 -6.68
N PRO A 32 0.84 -2.58 -7.44
CA PRO A 32 2.12 -2.05 -7.01
C PRO A 32 1.96 -0.57 -6.67
N MET A 33 2.20 -0.22 -5.41
CA MET A 33 2.16 1.16 -4.95
C MET A 33 3.58 1.73 -5.02
N ASP A 34 3.78 2.79 -5.79
CA ASP A 34 5.06 3.51 -5.78
C ASP A 34 5.15 4.43 -4.55
N ILE A 35 5.65 3.86 -3.47
CA ILE A 35 5.75 4.52 -2.16
C ILE A 35 6.72 5.70 -2.22
N LYS A 36 7.76 5.60 -3.06
CA LYS A 36 8.72 6.69 -3.27
C LYS A 36 8.06 7.86 -3.98
N ALA A 37 7.20 7.61 -4.96
CA ALA A 37 6.41 8.65 -5.62
C ALA A 37 5.41 9.31 -4.66
N ILE A 38 4.75 8.53 -3.79
CA ILE A 38 3.86 9.08 -2.75
C ILE A 38 4.63 10.04 -1.85
N ARG A 39 5.79 9.63 -1.34
CA ARG A 39 6.64 10.52 -0.53
C ARG A 39 7.06 11.76 -1.32
N ALA A 40 7.46 11.61 -2.58
CA ALA A 40 7.93 12.73 -3.40
C ALA A 40 6.87 13.85 -3.54
N LYS A 41 5.58 13.51 -3.60
CA LYS A 41 4.48 14.50 -3.61
C LYS A 41 4.46 15.40 -2.38
N THR A 42 4.89 14.87 -1.23
CA THR A 42 4.90 15.61 0.04
C THR A 42 6.12 16.51 0.21
N LYS A 43 7.13 16.39 -0.67
CA LYS A 43 8.43 17.09 -0.58
C LYS A 43 9.20 16.81 0.71
N LEU A 44 8.85 15.76 1.45
CA LEU A 44 9.53 15.35 2.66
C LEU A 44 10.73 14.44 2.36
N THR A 45 11.75 14.52 3.23
CA THR A 45 12.83 13.54 3.27
C THR A 45 12.29 12.17 3.70
N GLN A 46 13.06 11.10 3.47
CA GLN A 46 12.65 9.76 3.89
C GLN A 46 12.43 9.70 5.42
N ALA A 47 13.32 10.33 6.22
CA ALA A 47 13.17 10.39 7.66
C ALA A 47 11.91 11.17 8.09
N ALA A 48 11.72 12.39 7.57
CA ALA A 48 10.56 13.22 7.94
C ALA A 48 9.22 12.59 7.54
N PHE A 49 9.17 11.89 6.41
CA PHE A 49 7.97 11.17 5.99
C PHE A 49 7.70 9.96 6.89
N ALA A 50 8.73 9.20 7.25
CA ALA A 50 8.60 8.07 8.18
C ALA A 50 8.12 8.53 9.56
N ASP A 51 8.71 9.61 10.08
CA ASP A 51 8.29 10.24 11.33
C ASP A 51 6.82 10.67 11.27
N ARG A 52 6.37 11.25 10.14
CA ARG A 52 4.98 11.66 10.01
C ARG A 52 3.99 10.50 9.98
N LEU A 53 4.43 9.33 9.53
CA LEU A 53 3.66 8.10 9.48
C LEU A 53 3.78 7.25 10.75
N HIS A 54 4.57 7.69 11.74
CA HIS A 54 4.87 6.94 12.96
C HIS A 54 5.52 5.56 12.68
N ILE A 55 6.40 5.51 11.67
CA ILE A 55 7.19 4.31 11.34
C ILE A 55 8.68 4.62 11.35
N SER A 56 9.51 3.58 11.45
CA SER A 56 10.96 3.77 11.33
C SER A 56 11.36 4.14 9.89
N ALA A 57 12.39 4.97 9.73
CA ALA A 57 12.98 5.26 8.42
C ALA A 57 13.49 3.98 7.72
N ALA A 58 13.92 2.97 8.50
CA ALA A 58 14.32 1.66 7.96
C ALA A 58 13.13 0.91 7.33
N THR A 59 11.95 0.95 7.96
CA THR A 59 10.70 0.37 7.44
C THR A 59 10.34 1.03 6.10
N LEU A 60 10.32 2.37 6.07
CA LEU A 60 10.02 3.10 4.84
C LEU A 60 11.03 2.80 3.73
N ARG A 61 12.32 2.70 4.08
CA ARG A 61 13.38 2.35 3.13
C ARG A 61 13.20 0.96 2.55
N ASP A 62 12.85 -0.03 3.37
CA ASP A 62 12.58 -1.40 2.91
C ASP A 62 11.41 -1.43 1.92
N TRP A 63 10.38 -0.62 2.17
CA TRP A 63 9.23 -0.47 1.28
C TRP A 63 9.59 0.22 -0.04
N GLU A 64 10.26 1.37 -0.01
CA GLU A 64 10.68 2.10 -1.21
C GLU A 64 11.64 1.30 -2.10
N GLN A 65 12.41 0.38 -1.52
CA GLN A 65 13.34 -0.49 -2.24
C GLN A 65 12.74 -1.85 -2.61
N GLY A 66 11.47 -2.10 -2.27
CA GLY A 66 10.78 -3.35 -2.58
C GLY A 66 11.27 -4.58 -1.80
N ARG A 67 12.09 -4.39 -0.76
CA ARG A 67 12.52 -5.48 0.13
C ARG A 67 11.39 -6.03 0.99
N ARG A 68 10.42 -5.18 1.31
CA ARG A 68 9.20 -5.53 2.05
C ARG A 68 7.99 -4.86 1.43
N VAL A 69 6.83 -5.48 1.56
CA VAL A 69 5.55 -4.92 1.15
C VAL A 69 4.83 -4.41 2.40
N PRO A 70 4.27 -3.18 2.39
CA PRO A 70 3.43 -2.69 3.49
C PRO A 70 2.20 -3.59 3.69
N ASP A 71 1.78 -3.78 4.94
CA ASP A 71 0.56 -4.50 5.27
C ASP A 71 -0.71 -3.72 4.88
N ALA A 72 -1.88 -4.33 5.05
CA ALA A 72 -3.13 -3.71 4.62
C ALA A 72 -3.44 -2.36 5.30
N PRO A 73 -3.23 -2.19 6.63
CA PRO A 73 -3.35 -0.89 7.29
C PRO A 73 -2.36 0.15 6.76
N ALA A 74 -1.07 -0.19 6.61
CA ALA A 74 -0.07 0.73 6.09
C ALA A 74 -0.39 1.17 4.66
N ARG A 75 -0.89 0.26 3.81
CA ARG A 75 -1.32 0.60 2.44
C ARG A 75 -2.52 1.53 2.42
N THR A 76 -3.47 1.32 3.33
CA THR A 76 -4.61 2.22 3.48
C THR A 76 -4.14 3.62 3.84
N LEU A 77 -3.21 3.72 4.80
CA LEU A 77 -2.63 5.00 5.21
C LEU A 77 -1.84 5.68 4.09
N LEU A 78 -1.00 4.94 3.38
CA LEU A 78 -0.26 5.44 2.21
C LEU A 78 -1.21 5.88 1.09
N GLY A 79 -2.34 5.18 0.91
CA GLY A 79 -3.40 5.57 -0.01
C GLY A 79 -4.07 6.89 0.38
N MET A 80 -4.36 7.10 1.66
CA MET A 80 -4.88 8.37 2.19
C MET A 80 -3.89 9.51 1.94
N VAL A 81 -2.61 9.31 2.24
CA VAL A 81 -1.55 10.30 1.98
C VAL A 81 -1.39 10.57 0.49
N ASN A 82 -1.53 9.57 -0.37
CA ASN A 82 -1.46 9.75 -1.83
C ASN A 82 -2.64 10.58 -2.38
N ALA A 83 -3.82 10.46 -1.74
CA ALA A 83 -5.02 11.19 -2.13
C ALA A 83 -5.02 12.64 -1.61
N ASP A 84 -4.70 12.84 -0.33
CA ASP A 84 -4.62 14.16 0.31
C ASP A 84 -3.58 14.14 1.44
N PRO A 85 -2.31 14.52 1.16
CA PRO A 85 -1.25 14.52 2.16
C PRO A 85 -1.54 15.45 3.34
N ASP A 86 -2.12 16.62 3.08
CA ASP A 86 -2.32 17.65 4.10
C ASP A 86 -3.40 17.22 5.10
N ALA A 87 -4.52 16.69 4.61
CA ALA A 87 -5.56 16.14 5.46
C ALA A 87 -5.07 14.92 6.25
N ALA A 88 -4.35 14.00 5.59
CA ALA A 88 -3.83 12.80 6.23
C ALA A 88 -2.86 13.14 7.36
N PHE A 89 -1.89 14.02 7.13
CA PHE A 89 -0.94 14.42 8.17
C PHE A 89 -1.56 15.26 9.28
N LYS A 90 -2.58 16.09 8.97
CA LYS A 90 -3.35 16.81 9.98
C LYS A 90 -4.11 15.87 10.91
N LEU A 91 -4.64 14.76 10.39
CA LEU A 91 -5.30 13.73 11.18
C LEU A 91 -4.28 12.94 12.01
N LEU A 92 -3.18 12.48 11.40
CA LEU A 92 -2.10 11.76 12.09
C LEU A 92 -1.51 12.56 13.26
N ALA A 93 -1.42 13.89 13.14
CA ALA A 93 -0.98 14.77 14.24
C ALA A 93 -1.82 14.68 15.52
N LYS A 94 -3.04 14.19 15.42
CA LYS A 94 -3.98 14.05 16.54
C LYS A 94 -4.04 12.62 17.08
N VAL A 95 -3.40 11.68 16.40
CA VAL A 95 -3.34 10.27 16.80
C VAL A 95 -1.99 10.04 17.50
N PRO A 96 -1.97 9.38 18.68
CA PRO A 96 -0.71 9.02 19.31
C PRO A 96 0.07 8.03 18.44
N ALA A 97 1.40 8.18 18.44
CA ALA A 97 2.33 7.25 17.80
C ALA A 97 2.42 5.92 18.56
#